data_AF-A0A2V8KHE9-F1
#
_entry.id   AF-A0A2V8KHE9-F1
#
_cell.length_a   1.000
_cell.length_b   1.000
_cell.length_c   1.000
_cell.angle_alpha   90.00
_cell.angle_beta   90.00
_cell.angle_gamma   90.00
#
_symmetry.space_group_name_H-M   'P 1'
#
loop_
_entity.id
_entity.type
_entity.pdbx_description
1 polymer ?
#
loop_
_entity_poly.entity_id
_entity_poly.type
_entity_poly.pdbx_seq_one_letter_code
_entity_poly.pdbx_strand_id
1 'polypeptide(L)'
;MLKCKIENRESAYSIRRRNVYAGGQSAAEAPVPETEDGTERTFIRVAALVDTNVLVYRFDGRFPEKQKIATAILRRGIAADSVRVPHQAIVEFIAASTRIIRGHAILSLAEALREAEEFLKQFTVLYPTEAMLRQAIRGCVTYQLSWFAAHLWSYAEHYGIEEIFTEDLQHDRLYGTVRIVNPFLDA
;
A
#
# COMPACT_ATOMS: atom_id res chain seq x y z
N MET A 1 29.32 -27.25 -4.74
CA MET A 1 28.94 -28.16 -5.83
C MET A 1 27.68 -28.89 -5.38
N LEU A 2 26.50 -28.43 -5.79
CA LEU A 2 25.28 -29.24 -5.89
C LEU A 2 24.36 -28.50 -6.86
N LYS A 3 24.22 -29.04 -8.06
CA LYS A 3 23.25 -28.61 -9.07
C LYS A 3 21.91 -29.27 -8.72
N CYS A 4 20.84 -28.50 -8.63
CA CYS A 4 19.51 -29.02 -8.91
C CYS A 4 18.90 -28.10 -9.97
N LYS A 5 18.91 -28.60 -11.21
CA LYS A 5 18.15 -28.09 -12.35
C LYS A 5 16.76 -28.73 -12.30
N ILE A 6 15.87 -28.20 -13.17
CA ILE A 6 14.65 -28.83 -13.71
C ILE A 6 13.41 -28.50 -12.83
N GLU A 7 12.32 -27.88 -13.31
CA GLU A 7 11.87 -27.58 -14.67
C GLU A 7 10.87 -26.41 -14.70
N ASN A 8 10.87 -25.78 -15.87
CA ASN A 8 9.96 -24.74 -16.33
C ASN A 8 8.64 -25.40 -16.76
N ARG A 9 7.48 -24.87 -16.36
CA ARG A 9 6.20 -25.11 -17.05
C ARG A 9 5.38 -23.84 -17.13
N GLU A 10 5.52 -23.18 -18.27
CA GLU A 10 4.45 -22.35 -18.82
C GLU A 10 3.22 -23.20 -19.12
N SER A 11 2.03 -22.67 -18.85
CA SER A 11 0.82 -23.16 -19.53
C SER A 11 -0.20 -22.03 -19.71
N ALA A 12 -0.12 -21.45 -20.90
CA ALA A 12 -1.22 -21.24 -21.83
C ALA A 12 -2.49 -20.51 -21.33
N TYR A 13 -2.53 -19.23 -21.68
CA TYR A 13 -3.74 -18.50 -22.05
C TYR A 13 -4.60 -19.31 -23.04
N SER A 14 -5.90 -19.40 -22.76
CA SER A 14 -6.90 -19.92 -23.70
C SER A 14 -8.16 -19.04 -23.64
N ILE A 15 -8.21 -18.01 -24.48
CA ILE A 15 -9.46 -17.33 -24.83
C ILE A 15 -9.81 -17.73 -26.27
N ARG A 16 -10.80 -18.61 -26.40
CA ARG A 16 -11.55 -18.81 -27.65
C ARG A 16 -12.75 -17.87 -27.62
N ARG A 17 -12.91 -17.04 -28.68
CA ARG A 17 -14.18 -16.86 -29.40
C ARG A 17 -13.94 -16.16 -30.74
N ARG A 18 -14.53 -16.74 -31.79
CA ARG A 18 -14.49 -16.34 -33.19
C ARG A 18 -15.60 -15.34 -33.51
N ASN A 19 -15.22 -14.31 -34.27
CA ASN A 19 -15.76 -13.81 -35.55
C ASN A 19 -17.27 -13.59 -35.83
N VAL A 20 -17.49 -12.35 -36.30
CA VAL A 20 -18.14 -11.91 -37.55
C VAL A 20 -19.66 -11.72 -37.58
N TYR A 21 -20.07 -10.47 -37.85
CA TYR A 21 -21.03 -10.13 -38.92
C TYR A 21 -20.62 -8.80 -39.58
N ALA A 22 -20.76 -8.75 -40.90
CA ALA A 22 -20.50 -7.63 -41.79
C ALA A 22 -21.79 -7.19 -42.50
N GLY A 23 -21.84 -5.92 -42.92
CA GLY A 23 -22.83 -5.31 -43.84
C GLY A 23 -23.78 -4.32 -43.12
N GLY A 24 -24.14 -3.13 -43.62
CA GLY A 24 -23.82 -2.37 -44.83
C GLY A 24 -24.74 -1.12 -44.91
N GLN A 25 -24.19 -0.01 -45.42
CA GLN A 25 -24.82 1.16 -46.09
C GLN A 25 -25.81 2.14 -45.38
N SER A 26 -25.28 3.36 -45.16
CA SER A 26 -25.70 4.71 -45.64
C SER A 26 -26.99 5.46 -45.21
N ALA A 27 -26.72 6.72 -44.78
CA ALA A 27 -27.45 7.99 -44.92
C ALA A 27 -28.53 8.42 -43.88
N ALA A 28 -28.15 9.38 -43.03
CA ALA A 28 -28.91 10.63 -42.75
C ALA A 28 -28.03 11.59 -41.92
N GLU A 29 -27.99 12.86 -42.31
CA GLU A 29 -27.18 13.93 -41.73
C GLU A 29 -28.06 14.89 -40.91
N ALA A 30 -27.46 15.50 -39.87
CA ALA A 30 -27.90 16.58 -38.97
C ALA A 30 -28.43 16.20 -37.56
N PRO A 31 -28.29 17.06 -36.52
CA PRO A 31 -27.40 18.21 -36.34
C PRO A 31 -26.35 18.01 -35.22
N VAL A 32 -25.30 18.83 -35.22
CA VAL A 32 -24.26 18.89 -34.18
C VAL A 32 -24.82 19.56 -32.92
N PRO A 33 -24.78 18.93 -31.73
CA PRO A 33 -24.87 19.63 -30.47
C PRO A 33 -23.47 20.01 -29.98
N GLU A 34 -23.45 21.19 -29.40
CA GLU A 34 -22.29 21.91 -28.89
C GLU A 34 -21.55 21.12 -27.79
N THR A 35 -20.25 21.38 -27.77
CA THR A 35 -19.24 21.02 -26.77
C THR A 35 -19.78 20.77 -25.36
N GLU A 36 -19.78 19.51 -24.93
CA GLU A 36 -19.65 19.17 -23.51
C GLU A 36 -18.19 18.83 -23.20
N ASP A 37 -17.67 19.60 -22.27
CA ASP A 37 -16.34 19.61 -21.69
C ASP A 37 -15.88 18.20 -21.27
N GLY A 38 -14.95 17.66 -22.03
CA GLY A 38 -14.25 16.44 -21.70
C GLY A 38 -13.29 16.68 -20.54
N THR A 39 -13.74 16.41 -19.31
CA THR A 39 -12.83 16.04 -18.22
C THR A 39 -13.50 15.09 -17.22
N GLU A 40 -13.94 13.92 -17.70
CA GLU A 40 -13.93 12.74 -16.81
C GLU A 40 -12.46 12.37 -16.54
N ARG A 41 -11.87 13.03 -15.54
CA ARG A 41 -10.60 12.59 -14.96
C ARG A 41 -10.89 11.28 -14.23
N THR A 42 -10.65 10.16 -14.90
CA THR A 42 -10.52 8.87 -14.24
C THR A 42 -9.30 8.96 -13.33
N PHE A 43 -9.50 9.43 -12.10
CA PHE A 43 -8.51 9.23 -11.05
C PHE A 43 -8.47 7.73 -10.80
N ILE A 44 -7.51 7.04 -11.43
CA ILE A 44 -7.06 5.77 -10.88
C ILE A 44 -6.58 6.13 -9.47
N ARG A 45 -7.41 5.85 -8.47
CA ARG A 45 -7.02 6.05 -7.08
C ARG A 45 -5.91 5.03 -6.80
N VAL A 46 -4.67 5.48 -6.86
CA VAL A 46 -3.53 4.68 -6.47
C VAL A 46 -3.61 4.50 -4.95
N ALA A 47 -3.58 3.25 -4.49
CA ALA A 47 -3.67 2.95 -3.06
C ALA A 47 -2.40 3.44 -2.34
N ALA A 48 -2.54 4.02 -1.15
CA ALA A 48 -1.41 4.45 -0.32
C ALA A 48 -0.82 3.28 0.48
N LEU A 49 0.48 3.33 0.78
CA LEU A 49 1.14 2.36 1.64
C LEU A 49 1.07 2.82 3.10
N VAL A 50 0.65 1.95 4.00
CA VAL A 50 0.48 2.29 5.42
C VAL A 50 1.68 1.78 6.23
N ASP A 51 2.29 2.68 7.00
CA ASP A 51 3.37 2.36 7.93
C ASP A 51 2.87 1.72 9.25
N THR A 52 3.78 1.12 10.00
CA THR A 52 3.54 0.48 11.29
C THR A 52 2.89 1.42 12.32
N ASN A 53 3.30 2.70 12.36
CA ASN A 53 2.77 3.66 13.33
C ASN A 53 1.24 3.80 13.21
N VAL A 54 0.68 3.80 12.00
CA VAL A 54 -0.78 3.82 11.78
C VAL A 54 -1.45 2.56 12.32
N LEU A 55 -0.85 1.38 12.12
CA LEU A 55 -1.37 0.13 12.68
C LEU A 55 -1.33 0.12 14.22
N VAL A 56 -0.26 0.65 14.81
CA VAL A 56 -0.08 0.74 16.26
C VAL A 56 -1.06 1.73 16.88
N TYR A 57 -1.21 2.94 16.31
CA TYR A 57 -2.11 3.95 16.86
C TYR A 57 -3.57 3.53 16.86
N ARG A 58 -4.00 2.62 15.98
CA ARG A 58 -5.35 2.02 16.05
C ARG A 58 -5.65 1.44 17.44
N PHE A 59 -4.66 0.94 18.16
CA PHE A 59 -4.84 0.31 19.48
C PHE A 59 -4.24 1.11 20.64
N ASP A 60 -3.42 2.12 20.37
CA ASP A 60 -2.76 2.89 21.41
C ASP A 60 -3.67 3.96 22.04
N GLY A 61 -4.36 3.57 23.11
CA GLY A 61 -5.26 4.46 23.86
C GLY A 61 -4.58 5.66 24.54
N ARG A 62 -3.24 5.76 24.53
CA ARG A 62 -2.52 6.94 25.02
C ARG A 62 -2.63 8.14 24.08
N PHE A 63 -3.01 7.90 22.82
CA PHE A 63 -3.11 8.93 21.77
C PHE A 63 -4.50 8.90 21.11
N PRO A 64 -5.56 9.36 21.79
CA PRO A 64 -6.94 9.20 21.33
C PRO A 64 -7.22 9.87 19.96
N GLU A 65 -6.67 11.05 19.69
CA GLU A 65 -6.86 11.72 18.39
C GLU A 65 -6.16 10.96 17.25
N LYS A 66 -4.91 10.53 17.45
CA LYS A 66 -4.20 9.67 16.50
C LYS A 66 -4.91 8.33 16.31
N GLN A 67 -5.46 7.74 17.38
CA GLN A 67 -6.23 6.51 17.30
C GLN A 67 -7.48 6.67 16.43
N LYS A 68 -8.21 7.77 16.60
CA LYS A 68 -9.38 8.10 15.77
C LYS A 68 -9.00 8.26 14.30
N ILE A 69 -7.92 9.00 14.01
CA ILE A 69 -7.40 9.21 12.66
C ILE A 69 -6.96 7.88 12.02
N ALA A 70 -6.14 7.09 12.72
CA ALA A 70 -5.67 5.79 12.27
C ALA A 70 -6.82 4.82 11.98
N THR A 71 -7.80 4.76 12.89
CA THR A 71 -9.01 3.95 12.71
C THR A 71 -9.79 4.37 11.47
N ALA A 72 -9.94 5.68 11.24
CA ALA A 72 -10.64 6.20 10.06
C ALA A 72 -9.90 5.89 8.76
N ILE A 73 -8.56 6.03 8.74
CA ILE A 73 -7.70 5.67 7.60
C ILE A 73 -7.87 4.21 7.24
N LEU A 74 -7.73 3.31 8.22
CA LEU A 74 -7.81 1.86 7.99
C LEU A 74 -9.21 1.43 7.54
N ARG A 75 -10.27 1.96 8.15
CA ARG A 75 -11.66 1.66 7.76
C ARG A 75 -11.98 2.11 6.34
N ARG A 76 -11.62 3.35 5.98
CA ARG A 76 -11.80 3.85 4.60
C ARG A 76 -10.90 3.09 3.63
N GLY A 77 -9.69 2.74 4.06
CA GLY A 77 -8.74 1.93 3.34
C GLY A 77 -9.32 0.59 2.89
N ILE A 78 -9.96 -0.14 3.79
CA ILE A 78 -10.67 -1.39 3.50
C ILE A 78 -11.86 -1.13 2.57
N ALA A 79 -12.75 -0.20 2.94
CA ALA A 79 -14.00 0.01 2.22
C ALA A 79 -13.81 0.49 0.77
N ALA A 80 -12.77 1.28 0.51
CA ALA A 80 -12.47 1.84 -0.80
C ALA A 80 -11.29 1.15 -1.51
N ASP A 81 -10.77 0.05 -0.94
CA ASP A 81 -9.54 -0.62 -1.40
C ASP A 81 -8.37 0.36 -1.67
N SER A 82 -8.24 1.37 -0.82
CA SER A 82 -7.39 2.55 -1.05
C SER A 82 -6.08 2.52 -0.28
N VAL A 83 -5.79 1.43 0.44
CA VAL A 83 -4.53 1.26 1.16
C VAL A 83 -3.94 -0.13 0.98
N ARG A 84 -2.62 -0.22 1.08
CA ARG A 84 -1.85 -1.46 1.11
C ARG A 84 -1.05 -1.52 2.40
N VAL A 85 -0.85 -2.72 2.91
CA VAL A 85 -0.06 -2.95 4.12
C VAL A 85 1.20 -3.71 3.73
N PRO A 86 2.41 -3.19 3.98
CA PRO A 86 3.62 -3.95 3.76
C PRO A 86 3.71 -5.04 4.84
N HIS A 87 4.16 -6.23 4.47
CA HIS A 87 4.44 -7.33 5.39
C HIS A 87 5.32 -6.86 6.57
N GLN A 88 6.31 -5.99 6.31
CA GLN A 88 7.13 -5.36 7.35
C GLN A 88 6.28 -4.73 8.46
N ALA A 89 5.23 -3.98 8.11
CA ALA A 89 4.40 -3.29 9.10
C ALA A 89 3.64 -4.25 10.02
N ILE A 90 3.27 -5.43 9.53
CA ILE A 90 2.62 -6.47 10.35
C ILE A 90 3.61 -7.07 11.35
N VAL A 91 4.83 -7.39 10.89
CA VAL A 91 5.88 -7.94 11.77
C VAL A 91 6.28 -6.92 12.84
N GLU A 92 6.48 -5.67 12.44
CA GLU A 92 6.80 -4.59 13.37
C GLU A 92 5.65 -4.28 14.32
N PHE A 93 4.39 -4.35 13.86
CA PHE A 93 3.22 -4.18 14.70
C PHE A 93 3.19 -5.18 15.85
N ILE A 94 3.44 -6.48 15.59
CA ILE A 94 3.49 -7.51 16.63
C ILE A 94 4.56 -7.15 17.67
N ALA A 95 5.75 -6.77 17.23
CA ALA A 95 6.85 -6.42 18.13
C ALA A 95 6.56 -5.12 18.93
N ALA A 96 6.03 -4.09 18.27
CA ALA A 96 5.79 -2.78 18.86
C ALA A 96 4.62 -2.77 19.84
N SER A 97 3.51 -3.44 19.50
CA SER A 97 2.29 -3.47 20.32
C SER A 97 2.44 -4.31 21.60
N THR A 98 3.30 -5.33 21.56
CA THR A 98 3.55 -6.23 22.70
C THR A 98 4.71 -5.78 23.59
N ARG A 99 5.48 -4.78 23.14
CA ARG A 99 6.60 -4.25 23.92
C ARG A 99 6.09 -3.53 25.18
N ILE A 100 6.57 -3.97 26.34
CA ILE A 100 6.25 -3.36 27.63
C ILE A 100 6.99 -2.02 27.74
N ILE A 101 6.24 -0.93 27.92
CA ILE A 101 6.75 0.41 28.14
C ILE A 101 6.08 0.96 29.39
N ARG A 102 6.89 1.38 30.39
CA ARG A 102 6.39 1.91 31.68
C ARG A 102 5.36 0.97 32.34
N GLY A 103 5.67 -0.33 32.33
CA GLY A 103 4.86 -1.38 32.98
C GLY A 103 3.63 -1.85 32.19
N HIS A 104 3.36 -1.30 31.00
CA HIS A 104 2.18 -1.64 30.22
C HIS A 104 2.55 -1.92 28.76
N ALA A 105 1.92 -2.94 28.16
CA ALA A 105 1.93 -3.17 26.71
C ALA A 105 0.65 -2.58 26.10
N ILE A 106 0.67 -2.26 24.80
CA ILE A 106 -0.54 -1.79 24.10
C ILE A 106 -1.53 -2.95 23.97
N LEU A 107 -1.02 -4.12 23.58
CA LEU A 107 -1.77 -5.36 23.47
C LEU A 107 -1.02 -6.49 24.17
N SER A 108 -1.76 -7.48 24.67
CA SER A 108 -1.15 -8.78 24.97
C SER A 108 -0.66 -9.45 23.68
N LEU A 109 0.27 -10.41 23.80
CA LEU A 109 0.75 -11.16 22.64
C LEU A 109 -0.39 -11.87 21.90
N ALA A 110 -1.36 -12.44 22.62
CA ALA A 110 -2.49 -13.13 22.00
C ALA A 110 -3.40 -12.19 21.20
N GLU A 111 -3.62 -10.97 21.70
CA GLU A 111 -4.37 -9.93 20.97
C GLU A 111 -3.59 -9.45 19.74
N ALA A 112 -2.30 -9.16 19.88
CA ALA A 112 -1.47 -8.71 18.76
C ALA A 112 -1.41 -9.74 17.62
N LEU A 113 -1.28 -11.03 17.94
CA LEU A 113 -1.28 -12.10 16.94
C LEU A 113 -2.64 -12.23 16.24
N ARG A 114 -3.75 -12.11 16.99
CA ARG A 114 -5.11 -12.10 16.42
C ARG A 114 -5.29 -10.93 15.47
N GLU A 115 -4.92 -9.72 15.87
CA GLU A 115 -5.05 -8.54 15.01
C GLU A 115 -4.13 -8.61 13.78
N ALA A 116 -2.94 -9.21 13.90
CA ALA A 116 -2.08 -9.48 12.75
C ALA A 116 -2.73 -10.43 11.73
N GLU A 117 -3.42 -11.49 12.18
CA GLU A 117 -4.24 -12.33 11.29
C GLU A 117 -5.37 -11.55 10.64
N GLU A 118 -6.03 -10.66 11.38
CA GLU A 118 -7.08 -9.81 10.83
C GLU A 118 -6.54 -8.84 9.78
N PHE A 119 -5.33 -8.30 9.95
CA PHE A 119 -4.67 -7.51 8.91
C PHE A 119 -4.40 -8.31 7.65
N LEU A 120 -3.93 -9.56 7.79
CA LEU A 120 -3.70 -10.47 6.65
C LEU A 120 -5.00 -10.82 5.90
N LYS A 121 -6.14 -10.87 6.59
CA LYS A 121 -7.46 -11.17 5.99
C LYS A 121 -8.09 -9.96 5.30
N GLN A 122 -7.92 -8.76 5.86
CA GLN A 122 -8.68 -7.56 5.47
C GLN A 122 -7.93 -6.67 4.47
N PHE A 123 -6.59 -6.71 4.45
CA PHE A 123 -5.80 -5.86 3.58
C PHE A 123 -5.09 -6.65 2.48
N THR A 124 -4.88 -6.00 1.34
CA THR A 124 -3.89 -6.47 0.37
C THR A 124 -2.49 -6.25 0.95
N VAL A 125 -1.82 -7.35 1.30
CA VAL A 125 -0.48 -7.32 1.89
C VAL A 125 0.60 -7.44 0.82
N LEU A 126 1.56 -6.53 0.86
CA LEU A 126 2.71 -6.52 -0.04
C LEU A 126 3.89 -7.24 0.61
N TYR A 127 4.59 -8.09 -0.14
CA TYR A 127 5.67 -8.92 0.39
C TYR A 127 7.03 -8.44 -0.15
N PRO A 128 8.11 -8.53 0.65
CA PRO A 128 9.41 -8.06 0.21
C PRO A 128 9.98 -8.98 -0.86
N THR A 129 10.71 -8.39 -1.81
CA THR A 129 11.52 -9.12 -2.78
C THR A 129 13.01 -8.81 -2.58
N GLU A 130 13.89 -9.63 -3.14
CA GLU A 130 15.33 -9.34 -3.14
C GLU A 130 15.64 -7.99 -3.81
N ALA A 131 14.89 -7.63 -4.87
CA ALA A 131 15.08 -6.37 -5.59
C ALA A 131 14.82 -5.17 -4.66
N MET A 132 13.77 -5.23 -3.85
CA MET A 132 13.44 -4.21 -2.86
C MET A 132 14.52 -4.08 -1.79
N LEU A 133 15.09 -5.18 -1.30
CA LEU A 133 16.19 -5.14 -0.34
C LEU A 133 17.40 -4.38 -0.92
N ARG A 134 17.78 -4.67 -2.16
CA ARG A 134 18.86 -3.96 -2.87
C ARG A 134 18.52 -2.48 -3.08
N GLN A 135 17.25 -2.18 -3.33
CA GLN A 135 16.77 -0.81 -3.50
C GLN A 135 16.79 -0.03 -2.19
N ALA A 136 16.38 -0.64 -1.08
CA ALA A 136 16.44 -0.04 0.27
C ALA A 136 17.88 0.30 0.67
N ILE A 137 18.85 -0.58 0.41
CA ILE A 137 20.28 -0.31 0.64
C ILE A 137 20.72 0.96 -0.09
N ARG A 138 20.32 1.12 -1.37
CA ARG A 138 20.60 2.33 -2.14
C ARG A 138 19.88 3.54 -1.56
N GLY A 139 18.61 3.38 -1.18
CA GLY A 139 17.80 4.43 -0.54
C GLY A 139 18.41 4.97 0.75
N CYS A 140 19.03 4.11 1.57
CA CYS A 140 19.77 4.54 2.77
C CYS A 140 20.87 5.55 2.42
N VAL A 141 21.63 5.30 1.35
CA VAL A 141 22.73 6.17 0.92
C VAL A 141 22.22 7.40 0.19
N THR A 142 21.33 7.23 -0.78
CA THR A 142 20.83 8.32 -1.63
C THR A 142 20.01 9.35 -0.85
N TYR A 143 19.15 8.87 0.05
CA TYR A 143 18.19 9.72 0.75
C TYR A 143 18.52 9.93 2.23
N GLN A 144 19.58 9.29 2.74
CA GLN A 144 19.95 9.31 4.16
C GLN A 144 18.81 8.82 5.06
N LEU A 145 18.00 7.89 4.54
CA LEU A 145 16.92 7.24 5.29
C LEU A 145 17.52 6.23 6.27
N SER A 146 16.86 6.07 7.43
CA SER A 146 17.13 4.92 8.30
C SER A 146 16.82 3.60 7.55
N TRP A 147 17.39 2.49 8.01
CA TRP A 147 17.15 1.18 7.40
C TRP A 147 15.66 0.87 7.22
N PHE A 148 14.87 0.99 8.29
CA PHE A 148 13.43 0.67 8.26
C PHE A 148 12.65 1.61 7.35
N ALA A 149 12.98 2.91 7.35
CA ALA A 149 12.35 3.87 6.45
C ALA A 149 12.71 3.61 4.98
N ALA A 150 13.96 3.27 4.69
CA ALA A 150 14.40 2.93 3.34
C ALA A 150 13.76 1.63 2.84
N HIS A 151 13.59 0.65 3.72
CA HIS A 151 12.93 -0.61 3.37
C HIS A 151 11.43 -0.38 3.13
N LEU A 152 10.74 0.40 3.98
CA LEU A 152 9.36 0.82 3.74
C LEU A 152 9.20 1.60 2.42
N TRP A 153 10.08 2.58 2.18
CA TRP A 153 10.13 3.31 0.91
C TRP A 153 10.28 2.40 -0.30
N SER A 154 11.11 1.34 -0.19
CA SER A 154 11.31 0.39 -1.29
C SER A 154 10.07 -0.41 -1.65
N TYR A 155 9.12 -0.64 -0.71
CA TYR A 155 7.81 -1.21 -1.05
C TYR A 155 7.05 -0.28 -1.97
N ALA A 156 6.91 0.99 -1.58
CA ALA A 156 6.10 1.93 -2.34
C ALA A 156 6.65 2.11 -3.76
N GLU A 157 7.95 2.33 -3.88
CA GLU A 157 8.61 2.51 -5.17
C GLU A 157 8.57 1.22 -6.03
N HIS A 158 8.70 0.02 -5.43
CA HIS A 158 8.63 -1.24 -6.19
C HIS A 158 7.23 -1.57 -6.70
N TYR A 159 6.20 -1.29 -5.90
CA TYR A 159 4.81 -1.57 -6.24
C TYR A 159 4.09 -0.41 -6.94
N GLY A 160 4.80 0.68 -7.27
CA GLY A 160 4.23 1.84 -7.95
C GLY A 160 3.22 2.61 -7.09
N ILE A 161 3.41 2.62 -5.78
CA ILE A 161 2.58 3.37 -4.84
C ILE A 161 3.22 4.74 -4.61
N GLU A 162 2.45 5.79 -4.89
CA GLU A 162 2.93 7.18 -4.87
C GLU A 162 2.95 7.79 -3.47
N GLU A 163 2.28 7.18 -2.48
CA GLU A 163 2.14 7.76 -1.13
C GLU A 163 2.42 6.76 -0.02
N ILE A 164 3.19 7.19 0.98
CA ILE A 164 3.35 6.48 2.26
C ILE A 164 2.73 7.30 3.37
N PHE A 165 1.85 6.67 4.14
CA PHE A 165 1.27 7.24 5.35
C PHE A 165 2.18 6.91 6.54
N THR A 166 2.92 7.89 7.03
CA THR A 166 3.86 7.74 8.16
C THR A 166 4.07 9.06 8.90
N GLU A 167 4.25 8.98 10.22
CA GLU A 167 4.64 10.14 11.03
C GLU A 167 6.16 10.32 11.16
N ASP A 168 6.93 9.27 10.86
CA ASP A 168 8.36 9.19 11.19
C ASP A 168 9.26 9.87 10.16
N LEU A 169 8.67 10.35 9.06
CA LEU A 169 9.35 11.06 7.99
C LEU A 169 8.74 12.46 7.78
N GLN A 170 9.54 13.36 7.20
CA GLN A 170 9.11 14.71 6.91
C GLN A 170 7.92 14.70 5.92
N HIS A 171 6.81 15.31 6.34
CA HIS A 171 5.63 15.47 5.50
C HIS A 171 5.95 16.21 4.19
N ASP A 172 5.28 15.81 3.10
CA ASP A 172 5.41 16.32 1.73
C ASP A 172 6.80 16.18 1.12
N ARG A 173 7.72 15.47 1.80
CA ARG A 173 8.99 15.11 1.20
C ARG A 173 8.78 14.03 0.14
N LEU A 174 9.46 14.22 -0.99
CA LEU A 174 9.49 13.27 -2.10
C LEU A 174 10.81 12.47 -2.08
N TYR A 175 10.70 11.15 -2.19
CA TYR A 175 11.82 10.23 -2.36
C TYR A 175 11.56 9.37 -3.60
N GLY A 176 12.31 9.61 -4.68
CA GLY A 176 12.00 8.97 -5.97
C GLY A 176 10.62 9.42 -6.46
N THR A 177 9.71 8.46 -6.64
CA THR A 177 8.31 8.72 -7.03
C THR A 177 7.36 8.78 -5.83
N VAL A 178 7.87 8.59 -4.62
CA VAL A 178 7.06 8.38 -3.41
C VAL A 178 7.01 9.62 -2.54
N ARG A 179 5.82 10.14 -2.29
CA ARG A 179 5.53 11.25 -1.38
C ARG A 179 5.20 10.76 0.02
N ILE A 180 5.74 11.43 1.03
CA ILE A 180 5.42 11.17 2.44
C ILE A 180 4.22 12.00 2.88
N VAL A 181 3.20 11.32 3.40
CA VAL A 181 2.02 11.96 3.99
C VAL A 181 2.00 11.63 5.47
N ASN A 182 2.09 12.64 6.32
CA ASN A 182 1.85 12.46 7.75
C ASN A 182 0.37 12.70 8.01
N PRO A 183 -0.41 11.66 8.35
CA PRO A 183 -1.85 11.83 8.57
C PRO A 183 -2.19 12.50 9.91
N PHE A 184 -1.21 12.74 10.77
CA PHE A 184 -1.40 13.17 12.16
C PHE A 184 -0.99 14.62 12.41
N LEU A 185 -0.93 15.47 11.39
CA LEU A 185 -0.51 16.87 11.54
C LEU A 185 -1.43 17.70 12.43
N ASP A 186 -2.73 17.36 12.43
CA ASP A 186 -3.77 18.06 13.22
C ASP A 186 -4.18 17.29 14.49
N ALA A 187 -3.39 16.28 14.88
CA ALA A 187 -3.72 15.35 15.98
C ALA A 187 -3.20 15.80 17.36
#